data_AF-A0A959PV05-F1
#
_entry.id   AF-A0A959PV05-F1
#
_cell.length_a   1.000
_cell.length_b   1.000
_cell.length_c   1.000
_cell.angle_alpha   90.00
_cell.angle_beta   90.00
_cell.angle_gamma   90.00
#
_symmetry.space_group_name_H-M   'P 1'
#
loop_
_entity.id
_entity.type
_entity.pdbx_description
1 polymer ?
#
loop_
_entity_poly.entity_id
_entity_poly.type
_entity_poly.pdbx_seq_one_letter_code
_entity_poly.pdbx_strand_id
1 'polypeptide(L)'
;GLLVYHNTFCTNTSFVSAANAHFRNNLFMSTNAQRPWSGTFLTGYSSMDYNGYSDLQKGFRWRQPSDPLYNNGDESELPWQEAEDLTGFRQATGWEKHGLSLDYSIFQNVTAPDPGERGKVYPKEGVDFRLIPGTDAIDAGVILPNINDGFKGEAPDLGVMEAGGEEIKYGRRK
;
A
#
# COMPACT_ATOMS: atom_id res chain seq x y z
N GLY A 1 6.68 -9.52 14.04
CA GLY A 1 7.15 -8.71 12.91
C GLY A 1 6.33 -9.04 11.69
N LEU A 2 6.17 -8.08 10.81
CA LEU A 2 5.34 -8.17 9.61
C LEU A 2 6.10 -7.55 8.44
N LEU A 3 6.24 -8.28 7.33
CA LEU A 3 6.74 -7.75 6.08
C LEU A 3 5.59 -7.78 5.07
N VAL A 4 5.26 -6.64 4.49
CA VAL A 4 4.18 -6.50 3.52
C VAL A 4 4.77 -5.93 2.25
N TYR A 5 5.04 -6.81 1.28
CA TYR A 5 5.71 -6.45 0.04
C TYR A 5 4.92 -6.89 -1.19
N HIS A 6 4.89 -6.05 -2.23
CA HIS A 6 4.26 -6.36 -3.52
C HIS A 6 2.79 -6.79 -3.40
N ASN A 7 2.01 -6.06 -2.60
CA ASN A 7 0.56 -6.28 -2.49
C ASN A 7 -0.21 -5.15 -3.17
N THR A 8 -1.38 -5.49 -3.72
CA THR A 8 -2.38 -4.52 -4.17
C THR A 8 -3.63 -4.66 -3.33
N PHE A 9 -3.88 -3.71 -2.44
CA PHE A 9 -5.06 -3.65 -1.59
C PHE A 9 -6.14 -2.83 -2.29
N CYS A 10 -7.25 -3.44 -2.69
CA CYS A 10 -8.41 -2.75 -3.28
C CYS A 10 -9.52 -2.55 -2.25
N THR A 11 -9.19 -1.83 -1.19
CA THR A 11 -10.08 -1.55 -0.06
C THR A 11 -9.56 -0.36 0.74
N ASN A 12 -10.42 0.21 1.57
CA ASN A 12 -9.97 1.16 2.58
C ASN A 12 -9.05 0.43 3.56
N THR A 13 -7.78 0.85 3.61
CA THR A 13 -6.76 0.13 4.36
C THR A 13 -6.66 0.68 5.78
N SER A 14 -7.02 -0.15 6.76
CA SER A 14 -6.89 0.16 8.18
C SER A 14 -6.24 -0.99 8.93
N PHE A 15 -5.07 -0.76 9.50
CA PHE A 15 -4.38 -1.71 10.38
C PHE A 15 -4.72 -1.40 11.84
N VAL A 16 -5.20 -2.41 12.58
CA VAL A 16 -5.50 -2.24 14.01
C VAL A 16 -4.22 -1.91 14.76
N SER A 17 -3.24 -2.82 14.73
CA SER A 17 -1.88 -2.57 15.21
C SER A 17 -0.87 -3.58 14.70
N ALA A 18 0.39 -3.16 14.59
CA ALA A 18 1.50 -4.02 14.23
C ALA A 18 2.80 -3.58 14.94
N ALA A 19 3.65 -4.56 15.28
CA ALA A 19 4.98 -4.37 15.84
C ALA A 19 6.02 -4.94 14.88
N ASN A 20 7.15 -4.24 14.69
CA ASN A 20 8.20 -4.60 13.75
C ASN A 20 7.63 -4.79 12.33
N ALA A 21 6.98 -3.76 11.79
CA ALA A 21 6.22 -3.84 10.54
C ALA A 21 6.85 -3.00 9.43
N HIS A 22 7.05 -3.60 8.26
CA HIS A 22 7.72 -2.98 7.12
C HIS A 22 6.90 -3.15 5.84
N PHE A 23 6.64 -2.03 5.16
CA PHE A 23 5.81 -1.97 3.96
C PHE A 23 6.61 -1.39 2.80
N ARG A 24 6.80 -2.15 1.73
CA ARG A 24 7.51 -1.73 0.51
C ARG A 24 6.77 -2.23 -0.74
N ASN A 25 6.76 -1.43 -1.79
CA ASN A 25 6.25 -1.81 -3.11
C ASN A 25 4.78 -2.22 -3.12
N ASN A 26 3.95 -1.66 -2.23
CA ASN A 26 2.52 -1.97 -2.20
C ASN A 26 1.71 -0.88 -2.91
N LEU A 27 0.53 -1.24 -3.38
CA LEU A 27 -0.51 -0.32 -3.85
C LEU A 27 -1.70 -0.37 -2.87
N PHE A 28 -2.00 0.75 -2.22
CA PHE A 28 -3.15 0.95 -1.34
C PHE A 28 -4.26 1.70 -2.09
N MET A 29 -5.06 0.93 -2.83
CA MET A 29 -6.12 1.43 -3.70
C MET A 29 -7.44 1.48 -2.92
N SER A 30 -7.78 2.67 -2.44
CA SER A 30 -8.94 2.88 -1.57
C SER A 30 -10.21 3.20 -2.36
N THR A 31 -11.37 2.87 -1.80
CA THR A 31 -12.65 2.85 -2.53
C THR A 31 -13.39 4.19 -2.54
N ASN A 32 -12.68 5.31 -2.36
CA ASN A 32 -13.17 6.71 -2.30
C ASN A 32 -13.81 7.22 -1.00
N ALA A 33 -14.43 6.37 -0.16
CA ALA A 33 -15.20 6.86 1.00
C ALA A 33 -14.37 7.11 2.28
N GLN A 34 -13.09 6.75 2.30
CA GLN A 34 -12.25 6.77 3.50
C GLN A 34 -10.84 7.30 3.22
N ARG A 35 -9.93 7.03 4.15
CA ARG A 35 -8.52 7.43 4.11
C ARG A 35 -7.74 6.47 3.20
N PRO A 36 -6.69 6.93 2.51
CA PRO A 36 -5.81 6.04 1.74
C PRO A 36 -5.14 4.99 2.63
N TRP A 37 -4.79 5.38 3.86
CA TRP A 37 -4.19 4.50 4.83
C TRP A 37 -4.44 4.96 6.27
N SER A 38 -4.69 4.01 7.15
CA SER A 38 -4.75 4.22 8.60
C SER A 38 -4.04 3.08 9.34
N GLY A 39 -3.30 3.37 10.41
CA GLY A 39 -2.63 2.29 11.14
C GLY A 39 -1.97 2.65 12.45
N THR A 40 -1.70 1.62 13.25
CA THR A 40 -0.94 1.72 14.51
C THR A 40 0.35 0.94 14.41
N PHE A 41 1.47 1.60 14.71
CA PHE A 41 2.72 0.93 14.95
C PHE A 41 3.03 0.95 16.43
N LEU A 42 3.30 -0.22 17.02
CA LEU A 42 3.62 -0.37 18.44
C LEU A 42 5.13 -0.21 18.72
N THR A 43 5.93 -0.10 17.68
CA THR A 43 7.39 -0.05 17.76
C THR A 43 7.91 1.09 16.89
N GLY A 44 8.82 1.91 17.42
CA GLY A 44 9.35 3.06 16.71
C GLY A 44 10.27 2.75 15.52
N TYR A 45 10.64 1.47 15.33
CA TYR A 45 11.44 0.99 14.20
C TYR A 45 10.62 0.32 13.08
N SER A 46 9.28 0.38 13.14
CA SER A 46 8.46 0.08 11.96
C SER A 46 8.72 1.13 10.86
N SER A 47 8.49 0.77 9.59
CA SER A 47 8.80 1.69 8.49
C SER A 47 7.97 1.46 7.24
N MET A 48 7.72 2.52 6.50
CA MET A 48 7.02 2.49 5.21
C MET A 48 7.79 3.32 4.19
N ASP A 49 7.97 2.80 2.97
CA ASP A 49 8.49 3.57 1.84
C ASP A 49 8.15 2.87 0.51
N TYR A 50 8.27 3.55 -0.62
CA TYR A 50 7.99 3.00 -1.95
C TYR A 50 6.58 2.37 -2.04
N ASN A 51 5.55 3.01 -1.48
CA ASN A 51 4.17 2.55 -1.64
C ASN A 51 3.35 3.55 -2.46
N GLY A 52 2.37 3.04 -3.21
CA GLY A 52 1.37 3.84 -3.91
C GLY A 52 0.08 3.94 -3.11
N TYR A 53 -0.55 5.11 -3.12
CA TYR A 53 -1.78 5.38 -2.38
C TYR A 53 -2.80 6.07 -3.26
N SER A 54 -4.09 5.74 -3.10
CA SER A 54 -5.15 6.57 -3.68
C SER A 54 -5.10 8.00 -3.14
N ASP A 55 -5.17 9.00 -4.00
CA ASP A 55 -5.28 10.40 -3.56
C ASP A 55 -6.71 10.71 -3.09
N LEU A 56 -6.93 10.76 -1.76
CA LEU A 56 -8.25 10.94 -1.16
C LEU A 56 -8.26 12.06 -0.12
N GLN A 57 -9.35 12.82 -0.10
CA GLN A 57 -9.52 14.00 0.76
C GLN A 57 -9.39 13.77 2.26
N LYS A 58 -9.64 12.55 2.76
CA LYS A 58 -9.55 12.26 4.20
C LYS A 58 -8.11 12.06 4.68
N GLY A 59 -7.12 12.04 3.79
CA GLY A 59 -5.71 11.97 4.14
C GLY A 59 -5.31 10.75 4.97
N PHE A 60 -4.16 10.84 5.61
CA PHE A 60 -3.51 9.75 6.35
C PHE A 60 -3.78 9.87 7.84
N ARG A 61 -3.79 8.74 8.54
CA ARG A 61 -3.92 8.70 10.00
C ARG A 61 -3.05 7.61 10.60
N TRP A 62 -2.27 7.93 11.64
CA TRP A 62 -1.37 6.95 12.26
C TRP A 62 -1.21 7.21 13.74
N ARG A 63 -0.72 6.20 14.47
CA ARG A 63 -0.17 6.39 15.81
C ARG A 63 1.06 5.50 15.98
N GLN A 64 2.07 6.02 16.65
CA GLN A 64 3.34 5.35 16.90
C GLN A 64 4.02 5.91 18.16
N PRO A 65 4.95 5.16 18.79
CA PRO A 65 5.78 5.67 19.86
C PRO A 65 6.50 6.96 19.43
N SER A 66 6.59 7.94 20.34
CA SER A 66 7.28 9.21 20.07
C SER A 66 8.79 9.08 20.06
N ASP A 67 9.35 8.09 20.78
CA ASP A 67 10.77 7.77 20.72
C ASP A 67 10.99 6.41 20.02
N PRO A 68 11.87 6.37 18.99
CA PRO A 68 12.14 5.20 18.17
C PRO A 68 12.57 3.93 18.92
N LEU A 69 13.13 4.07 20.12
CA LEU A 69 13.63 2.98 20.95
C LEU A 69 12.53 2.35 21.82
N TYR A 70 11.35 2.97 21.90
CA TYR A 70 10.25 2.44 22.68
C TYR A 70 9.40 1.45 21.89
N ASN A 71 9.01 0.42 22.63
CA ASN A 71 7.98 -0.53 22.25
C ASN A 71 6.81 -0.30 23.20
N ASN A 72 5.65 0.08 22.68
CA ASN A 72 4.42 0.20 23.45
C ASN A 72 3.65 -1.11 23.38
N GLY A 73 3.25 -1.65 24.53
CA GLY A 73 2.41 -2.84 24.62
C GLY A 73 0.92 -2.54 24.45
N ASP A 74 0.51 -1.29 24.64
CA ASP A 74 -0.87 -0.84 24.56
C ASP A 74 -1.01 0.32 23.57
N GLU A 75 -1.92 0.16 22.63
CA GLU A 75 -2.24 1.15 21.62
C GLU A 75 -3.04 2.35 22.16
N SER A 76 -3.67 2.20 23.33
CA SER A 76 -4.44 3.25 24.01
C SER A 76 -3.54 4.41 24.49
N GLU A 77 -2.25 4.12 24.68
CA GLU A 77 -1.24 5.08 25.11
C GLU A 77 -0.70 5.95 23.95
N LEU A 78 -1.00 5.57 22.70
CA LEU A 78 -0.48 6.23 21.51
C LEU A 78 -1.49 7.25 20.95
N PRO A 79 -1.15 8.54 20.91
CA PRO A 79 -2.03 9.55 20.36
C PRO A 79 -2.13 9.41 18.83
N TRP A 80 -3.34 9.60 18.31
CA TRP A 80 -3.56 9.69 16.87
C TRP A 80 -2.94 10.96 16.29
N GLN A 81 -2.30 10.79 15.15
CA GLN A 81 -1.75 11.83 14.29
C GLN A 81 -2.39 11.71 12.91
N GLU A 82 -2.51 12.84 12.21
CA GLU A 82 -3.15 12.92 10.90
C GLU A 82 -2.39 13.87 9.97
N ALA A 83 -2.50 13.61 8.67
CA ALA A 83 -2.00 14.48 7.61
C ALA A 83 -3.03 14.51 6.48
N GLU A 84 -3.17 15.66 5.83
CA GLU A 84 -4.18 15.84 4.77
C GLU A 84 -3.84 15.05 3.50
N ASP A 85 -2.55 14.90 3.21
CA ASP A 85 -2.06 14.25 2.00
C ASP A 85 -0.76 13.47 2.26
N LEU A 86 -0.23 12.86 1.19
CA LEU A 86 1.00 12.08 1.25
C LEU A 86 2.22 12.96 1.60
N THR A 87 2.20 14.23 1.19
CA THR A 87 3.29 15.18 1.48
C THR A 87 3.37 15.46 2.98
N GLY A 88 2.24 15.76 3.62
CA GLY A 88 2.15 15.97 5.06
C GLY A 88 2.50 14.70 5.83
N PHE A 89 2.05 13.52 5.34
CA PHE A 89 2.39 12.25 5.96
C PHE A 89 3.90 11.98 5.91
N ARG A 90 4.53 12.22 4.76
CA ARG A 90 5.99 12.14 4.56
C ARG A 90 6.74 13.09 5.49
N GLN A 91 6.30 14.34 5.60
CA GLN A 91 6.94 15.35 6.45
C GLN A 91 6.85 14.98 7.93
N ALA A 92 5.69 14.50 8.39
CA ALA A 92 5.46 14.21 9.80
C ALA A 92 6.16 12.93 10.28
N THR A 93 6.32 11.93 9.41
CA THR A 93 6.88 10.62 9.77
C THR A 93 8.32 10.40 9.29
N GLY A 94 8.74 11.10 8.25
CA GLY A 94 9.96 10.78 7.51
C GLY A 94 9.88 9.50 6.65
N TRP A 95 8.72 8.84 6.62
CA TRP A 95 8.42 7.69 5.76
C TRP A 95 7.95 8.12 4.37
N GLU A 96 7.75 7.14 3.50
CA GLU A 96 7.20 7.33 2.15
C GLU A 96 7.95 8.39 1.36
N LYS A 97 9.28 8.49 1.51
CA LYS A 97 10.13 9.42 0.75
C LYS A 97 9.98 9.22 -0.76
N HIS A 98 9.73 7.98 -1.16
CA HIS A 98 9.53 7.55 -2.55
C HIS A 98 8.09 7.11 -2.83
N GLY A 99 7.18 7.29 -1.86
CA GLY A 99 5.77 6.97 -2.05
C GLY A 99 5.10 7.85 -3.10
N LEU A 100 4.06 7.32 -3.74
CA LEU A 100 3.34 7.97 -4.84
C LEU A 100 1.84 8.10 -4.54
N SER A 101 1.25 9.21 -4.97
CA SER A 101 -0.20 9.35 -5.09
C SER A 101 -0.64 8.87 -6.46
N LEU A 102 -1.51 7.86 -6.51
CA LEU A 102 -1.98 7.18 -7.72
C LEU A 102 -3.50 7.05 -7.68
N ASP A 103 -4.10 6.56 -8.76
CA ASP A 103 -5.52 6.18 -8.78
C ASP A 103 -5.74 4.89 -9.60
N TYR A 104 -6.99 4.44 -9.70
CA TYR A 104 -7.33 3.17 -10.37
C TYR A 104 -7.04 3.17 -11.88
N SER A 105 -6.80 4.32 -12.50
CA SER A 105 -6.43 4.45 -13.91
C SER A 105 -5.07 3.84 -14.25
N ILE A 106 -4.27 3.46 -13.24
CA ILE A 106 -3.01 2.74 -13.47
C ILE A 106 -3.23 1.32 -13.98
N PHE A 107 -4.43 0.75 -13.81
CA PHE A 107 -4.73 -0.63 -14.19
C PHE A 107 -5.44 -0.72 -15.54
N GLN A 108 -5.20 -1.82 -16.27
CA GLN A 108 -5.82 -2.10 -17.57
C GLN A 108 -7.35 -2.11 -17.49
N ASN A 109 -7.93 -2.78 -16.48
CA ASN A 109 -9.37 -2.76 -16.26
C ASN A 109 -9.75 -3.09 -14.82
N VAL A 110 -9.70 -2.10 -13.94
CA VAL A 110 -10.17 -2.24 -12.56
C VAL A 110 -11.01 -1.02 -12.22
N THR A 111 -12.21 -1.26 -11.71
CA THR A 111 -13.04 -0.20 -11.14
C THR A 111 -12.97 -0.27 -9.63
N ALA A 112 -12.85 0.89 -8.97
CA ALA A 112 -12.94 0.97 -7.53
C ALA A 112 -14.28 0.38 -7.06
N PRO A 113 -14.29 -0.50 -6.04
CA PRO A 113 -15.53 -0.95 -5.43
C PRO A 113 -16.41 0.22 -4.97
N ASP A 114 -17.72 0.15 -5.19
CA ASP A 114 -18.67 1.17 -4.72
C ASP A 114 -18.93 0.99 -3.20
N PRO A 115 -18.61 1.98 -2.35
CA PRO A 115 -18.89 1.94 -0.91
C PRO A 115 -20.38 1.83 -0.55
N GLY A 116 -21.27 2.25 -1.44
CA GLY A 116 -22.72 2.15 -1.29
C GLY A 116 -23.26 0.73 -1.49
N GLU A 117 -22.52 -0.12 -2.23
CA GLU A 117 -22.94 -1.48 -2.57
C GLU A 117 -22.31 -2.52 -1.64
N ARG A 118 -22.61 -2.43 -0.35
CA ARG A 118 -22.11 -3.38 0.65
C ARG A 118 -22.56 -4.81 0.33
N GLY A 119 -21.62 -5.75 0.35
CA GLY A 119 -21.88 -7.16 0.06
C GLY A 119 -21.95 -7.50 -1.43
N LYS A 120 -21.74 -6.53 -2.31
CA LYS A 120 -21.60 -6.80 -3.75
C LYS A 120 -20.41 -7.72 -3.99
N VAL A 121 -20.67 -8.79 -4.73
CA VAL A 121 -19.64 -9.71 -5.21
C VAL A 121 -19.10 -9.14 -6.52
N TYR A 122 -17.79 -8.93 -6.57
CA TYR A 122 -17.10 -8.51 -7.78
C TYR A 122 -16.62 -9.77 -8.51
N PRO A 123 -17.16 -10.08 -9.71
CA PRO A 123 -16.69 -11.23 -10.47
C PRO A 123 -15.24 -11.01 -10.89
N LYS A 124 -14.48 -12.09 -11.03
CA LYS A 124 -13.12 -12.02 -11.57
C LYS A 124 -13.13 -11.69 -13.07
N GLU A 125 -14.18 -12.12 -13.76
CA GLU A 125 -14.31 -11.98 -15.20
C GLU A 125 -14.36 -10.50 -15.58
N GLY A 126 -13.45 -10.09 -16.46
CA GLY A 126 -13.35 -8.71 -16.90
C GLY A 126 -12.50 -7.81 -16.01
N VAL A 127 -11.98 -8.28 -14.88
CA VAL A 127 -11.05 -7.49 -14.06
C VAL A 127 -9.60 -7.79 -14.46
N ASP A 128 -8.80 -6.75 -14.69
CA ASP A 128 -7.41 -6.85 -15.11
C ASP A 128 -6.52 -5.88 -14.34
N PHE A 129 -5.83 -6.42 -13.34
CA PHE A 129 -4.92 -5.70 -12.43
C PHE A 129 -3.53 -5.44 -13.01
N ARG A 130 -3.27 -5.79 -14.28
CA ARG A 130 -1.99 -5.43 -14.91
C ARG A 130 -1.89 -3.91 -14.99
N LEU A 131 -0.68 -3.40 -14.77
CA LEU A 131 -0.40 -1.97 -14.95
C LEU A 131 -0.48 -1.59 -16.43
N ILE A 132 -0.96 -0.38 -16.70
CA ILE A 132 -0.86 0.24 -18.02
C ILE A 132 0.59 0.69 -18.24
N PRO A 133 1.22 0.33 -19.38
CA PRO A 133 2.56 0.80 -19.71
C PRO A 133 2.68 2.33 -19.65
N GLY A 134 3.76 2.83 -19.03
CA GLY A 134 4.03 4.26 -18.88
C GLY A 134 3.32 4.96 -17.73
N THR A 135 2.66 4.21 -16.83
CA THR A 135 2.13 4.78 -15.58
C THR A 135 3.22 4.95 -14.54
N ASP A 136 3.02 5.87 -13.60
CA ASP A 136 3.98 6.15 -12.51
C ASP A 136 4.14 4.98 -11.52
N ALA A 137 3.33 3.92 -11.64
CA ALA A 137 3.46 2.71 -10.83
C ALA A 137 4.55 1.76 -11.36
N ILE A 138 5.03 1.97 -12.59
CA ILE A 138 6.08 1.17 -13.23
C ILE A 138 7.46 1.67 -12.82
N ASP A 139 8.40 0.75 -12.57
CA ASP A 139 9.78 1.05 -12.16
C ASP A 139 9.86 1.96 -10.90
N ALA A 140 8.84 1.91 -10.05
CA ALA A 140 8.69 2.82 -8.91
C ALA A 140 8.93 2.17 -7.54
N GLY A 141 9.24 0.88 -7.51
CA GLY A 141 9.55 0.12 -6.31
C GLY A 141 11.04 0.11 -5.94
N VAL A 142 11.34 -0.47 -4.77
CA VAL A 142 12.70 -0.73 -4.31
C VAL A 142 13.09 -2.19 -4.53
N ILE A 143 14.34 -2.42 -4.90
CA ILE A 143 14.90 -3.78 -4.97
C ILE A 143 14.96 -4.37 -3.56
N LEU A 144 14.34 -5.53 -3.41
CA LEU A 144 14.32 -6.34 -2.20
C LEU A 144 15.06 -7.65 -2.51
N PRO A 145 16.33 -7.80 -2.08
CA PRO A 145 17.14 -8.95 -2.44
C PRO A 145 16.46 -10.28 -2.10
N ASN A 146 16.48 -11.21 -3.06
CA ASN A 146 15.84 -12.52 -2.99
C ASN A 146 14.29 -12.51 -2.98
N ILE A 147 13.65 -11.34 -3.14
CA ILE A 147 12.19 -11.21 -3.20
C ILE A 147 11.74 -10.84 -4.61
N ASN A 148 12.36 -9.84 -5.21
CA ASN A 148 11.93 -9.30 -6.51
C ASN A 148 13.07 -9.22 -7.53
N ASP A 149 14.14 -10.01 -7.39
CA ASP A 149 15.34 -9.98 -8.26
C ASP A 149 15.02 -10.19 -9.76
N GLY A 150 13.85 -10.75 -10.09
CA GLY A 150 13.38 -10.99 -11.46
C GLY A 150 12.51 -9.88 -12.06
N PHE A 151 12.49 -8.69 -11.45
CA PHE A 151 11.77 -7.53 -12.00
C PHE A 151 12.26 -7.18 -13.42
N LYS A 152 11.44 -6.46 -14.16
CA LYS A 152 11.76 -6.02 -15.53
C LYS A 152 11.89 -4.50 -15.52
N GLY A 153 12.83 -3.96 -16.28
CA GLY A 153 13.04 -2.51 -16.37
C GLY A 153 14.19 -2.03 -15.49
N GLU A 154 14.06 -0.82 -14.96
CA GLU A 154 15.06 -0.16 -14.11
C GLU A 154 14.86 -0.45 -12.62
N ALA A 155 13.63 -0.74 -12.20
CA ALA A 155 13.29 -1.11 -10.82
C ALA A 155 12.01 -1.98 -10.77
N PRO A 156 11.70 -2.63 -9.65
CA PRO A 156 10.44 -3.34 -9.48
C PRO A 156 9.22 -2.44 -9.63
N ASP A 157 8.13 -2.97 -10.16
CA ASP A 157 6.86 -2.26 -10.19
C ASP A 157 6.20 -2.24 -8.82
N LEU A 158 5.32 -1.26 -8.58
CA LEU A 158 4.47 -1.24 -7.41
C LEU A 158 3.34 -2.27 -7.53
N GLY A 159 3.05 -2.95 -6.42
CA GLY A 159 1.94 -3.88 -6.32
C GLY A 159 2.31 -5.32 -6.69
N VAL A 160 1.28 -6.10 -7.00
CA VAL A 160 1.37 -7.57 -7.09
C VAL A 160 1.87 -8.11 -8.43
N MET A 161 1.86 -7.30 -9.49
CA MET A 161 2.20 -7.74 -10.84
C MET A 161 3.14 -6.77 -11.53
N GLU A 162 4.27 -7.30 -11.98
CA GLU A 162 5.18 -6.63 -12.91
C GLU A 162 4.50 -6.48 -14.29
N ALA A 163 4.63 -5.31 -14.90
CA ALA A 163 4.15 -5.01 -16.23
C ALA A 163 4.84 -5.93 -17.26
N GLY A 164 4.04 -6.54 -18.12
CA GLY A 164 4.52 -7.55 -19.07
C GLY A 164 5.06 -8.83 -18.42
N GLY A 165 4.85 -9.03 -17.12
CA GLY A 165 5.05 -10.31 -16.44
C GLY A 165 4.06 -11.37 -16.94
N GLU A 166 4.42 -12.65 -16.78
CA GLU A 166 3.46 -13.73 -17.02
C GLU A 166 2.37 -13.71 -15.93
N GLU A 167 1.14 -14.08 -16.31
CA GLU A 167 0.06 -14.21 -15.34
C GLU A 167 0.42 -15.25 -14.28
N ILE A 168 0.45 -14.82 -13.01
CA ILE A 168 0.73 -15.70 -11.89
C ILE A 168 -0.50 -16.61 -11.69
N LYS A 169 -0.34 -17.89 -12.01
CA LYS A 169 -1.38 -18.91 -11.81
C LYS A 169 -1.34 -19.44 -10.38
N TYR A 170 -2.27 -18.98 -9.56
CA TYR A 170 -2.48 -19.45 -8.20
C TYR A 170 -3.32 -20.74 -8.14
N GLY A 171 -3.07 -21.58 -7.13
CA GLY A 171 -3.86 -22.79 -6.86
C GLY A 171 -3.32 -24.07 -7.51
N ARG A 172 -4.07 -25.18 -7.34
CA ARG A 172 -3.65 -26.50 -7.80
C ARG A 172 -3.50 -26.52 -9.32
N ARG A 173 -2.28 -26.79 -9.78
CA ARG A 173 -1.98 -27.10 -11.17
C ARG A 173 -2.57 -28.48 -11.49
N LYS A 174 -3.44 -28.56 -12.49
CA LYS A 174 -3.84 -29.83 -13.09
C LYS A 174 -2.74 -30.31 -14.03
#